data_AF-A0A531LPM4-F1
#
_entry.id   AF-A0A531LPM4-F1
#
_cell.length_a   1.000
_cell.length_b   1.000
_cell.length_c   1.000
_cell.angle_alpha   90.00
_cell.angle_beta   90.00
_cell.angle_gamma   90.00
#
_symmetry.space_group_name_H-M   'P 1'
#
loop_
_entity.id
_entity.type
_entity.pdbx_description
1 polymer ?
#
loop_
_entity_poly.entity_id
_entity_poly.type
_entity_poly.pdbx_seq_one_letter_code
_entity_poly.pdbx_strand_id
1 'polypeptide(L)' 'STDQRFSVAVAAFGQKLRDEDATAKFGYDKIMEIATAARGADPFGYRSEFLSLVRLASALGGNR' A
#
# COMPACT_ATOMS: atom_id res chain seq x y z
N SER A 1 9.90 13.23 2.89
CA SER A 1 8.72 13.62 3.69
C SER A 1 7.84 12.40 3.97
N THR A 2 7.04 12.44 5.06
CA THR A 2 6.00 11.43 5.36
C THR A 2 5.01 11.29 4.20
N ASP A 3 4.56 12.39 3.62
CA ASP A 3 3.61 12.37 2.50
C ASP A 3 4.18 11.71 1.25
N GLN A 4 5.44 12.03 0.92
CA GLN A 4 6.12 11.40 -0.22
C GLN A 4 6.21 9.87 -0.07
N ARG A 5 6.58 9.38 1.13
CA ARG A 5 6.64 7.93 1.38
C ARG A 5 5.26 7.29 1.30
N PHE A 6 4.23 7.98 1.77
CA PHE A 6 2.85 7.49 1.67
C PHE A 6 2.38 7.43 0.21
N SER A 7 2.64 8.48 -0.59
CA SER A 7 2.34 8.49 -2.02
C SER A 7 3.08 7.39 -2.79
N VAL A 8 4.33 7.07 -2.42
CA VAL A 8 5.07 5.93 -2.97
C VAL A 8 4.36 4.61 -2.67
N ALA A 9 3.85 4.41 -1.46
CA ALA A 9 3.08 3.20 -1.12
C ALA A 9 1.79 3.09 -1.94
N VAL A 10 1.07 4.21 -2.14
CA VAL A 10 -0.14 4.26 -2.99
C VAL A 10 0.18 3.91 -4.44
N ALA A 11 1.25 4.48 -5.01
CA ALA A 11 1.69 4.18 -6.37
C ALA A 11 2.10 2.70 -6.53
N ALA A 12 2.88 2.17 -5.59
CA ALA A 12 3.28 0.77 -5.58
C ALA A 12 2.07 -0.18 -5.50
N PHE A 13 1.05 0.16 -4.70
CA PHE A 13 -0.20 -0.59 -4.65
C PHE A 13 -0.94 -0.58 -6.00
N GLY A 14 -1.04 0.58 -6.66
CA GLY A 14 -1.67 0.68 -7.98
C GLY A 14 -0.96 -0.16 -9.04
N GLN A 15 0.38 -0.16 -9.04
CA GLN A 15 1.17 -1.02 -9.93
C GLN A 15 0.97 -2.50 -9.63
N LYS A 16 0.93 -2.89 -8.33
CA LYS A 16 0.67 -4.27 -7.92
C LYS A 16 -0.69 -4.79 -8.37
N LEU A 17 -1.73 -3.96 -8.32
CA LEU A 17 -3.08 -4.33 -8.76
C LEU A 17 -3.19 -4.50 -10.28
N ARG A 18 -2.37 -3.80 -11.07
CA ARG A 18 -2.36 -3.89 -12.53
C ARG A 18 -1.55 -5.06 -13.08
N ASP A 19 -0.92 -5.83 -12.20
CA ASP A 19 0.06 -6.86 -12.58
C ASP A 19 1.18 -6.30 -13.49
N GLU A 20 1.43 -4.99 -13.39
CA GLU A 20 2.46 -4.30 -14.15
C GLU A 20 3.79 -4.48 -13.40
N ASP A 21 4.61 -5.39 -13.92
CA ASP A 21 5.85 -5.87 -13.30
C ASP A 21 7.04 -4.89 -13.44
N ALA A 22 6.78 -3.57 -13.41
CA ALA A 22 7.85 -2.57 -13.40
C ALA A 22 8.63 -2.57 -12.06
N THR A 23 8.08 -3.19 -11.01
CA THR A 23 8.73 -3.33 -9.69
C THR A 23 8.50 -4.73 -9.10
N ALA A 24 9.18 -5.73 -9.68
CA ALA A 24 9.23 -7.13 -9.23
C ALA A 24 9.77 -7.38 -7.79
N LYS A 25 9.62 -6.44 -6.83
CA LYS A 25 10.17 -6.57 -5.46
C LYS A 25 9.26 -6.15 -4.32
N PHE A 26 8.09 -5.55 -4.56
CA PHE A 26 7.21 -5.13 -3.47
C PHE A 26 5.92 -5.96 -3.42
N GLY A 27 5.93 -6.96 -2.53
CA GLY A 27 4.70 -7.63 -2.10
C GLY A 27 3.80 -6.69 -1.28
N TYR A 28 2.55 -7.09 -1.07
CA TYR A 28 1.60 -6.33 -0.25
C TYR A 28 2.14 -6.02 1.16
N ASP A 29 2.96 -6.91 1.72
CA ASP A 29 3.60 -6.70 3.03
C ASP A 29 4.54 -5.48 3.04
N LYS A 30 5.33 -5.31 1.97
CA LYS A 30 6.26 -4.17 1.89
C LYS A 30 5.52 -2.86 1.65
N ILE A 31 4.44 -2.90 0.86
CA ILE A 31 3.53 -1.77 0.67
C ILE A 31 2.91 -1.36 2.02
N MET A 32 2.42 -2.34 2.79
CA MET A 32 1.83 -2.13 4.11
C MET A 32 2.85 -1.54 5.10
N GLU A 33 4.08 -2.03 5.10
CA GLU A 33 5.16 -1.51 5.95
C GLU A 33 5.42 -0.01 5.67
N ILE A 34 5.61 0.35 4.39
CA ILE A 34 5.89 1.74 3.99
C ILE A 34 4.69 2.63 4.34
N ALA A 35 3.48 2.20 4.01
CA ALA A 35 2.26 2.98 4.27
C ALA A 35 2.01 3.19 5.77
N THR A 36 2.24 2.16 6.59
CA THR A 36 2.08 2.24 8.05
C THR A 36 3.11 3.18 8.65
N ALA A 37 4.38 3.05 8.28
CA ALA A 37 5.46 3.93 8.73
C ALA A 37 5.31 5.39 8.23
N ALA A 38 4.52 5.58 7.17
CA ALA A 38 4.24 6.88 6.57
C ALA A 38 2.79 7.37 6.79
N ARG A 39 2.01 6.76 7.70
CA ARG A 39 0.60 7.11 7.88
C ARG A 39 0.43 8.60 8.22
N GLY A 40 1.24 9.14 9.12
CA GLY A 40 1.14 10.54 9.50
C GLY A 40 -0.21 10.91 10.12
N ALA A 41 -0.58 12.19 10.03
CA ALA A 41 -1.88 12.66 10.46
C ALA A 41 -2.98 12.14 9.52
N ASP A 42 -4.09 11.68 10.10
CA ASP A 42 -5.21 11.09 9.35
C ASP A 42 -6.56 11.61 9.88
N PRO A 43 -6.82 12.93 9.82
CA PRO A 43 -8.00 13.54 10.41
C PRO A 43 -9.32 13.05 9.79
N PHE A 44 -9.26 12.54 8.56
CA PHE A 44 -10.43 12.04 7.81
C PHE A 44 -10.43 10.52 7.64
N GLY A 45 -9.45 9.80 8.17
CA GLY A 45 -9.38 8.33 8.12
C GLY A 45 -8.94 7.71 6.79
N TYR A 46 -8.71 8.50 5.73
CA TYR A 46 -8.37 7.98 4.40
C TYR A 46 -7.09 7.16 4.38
N ARG A 47 -6.11 7.52 5.20
CA ARG A 47 -4.83 6.79 5.22
C ARG A 47 -4.97 5.45 5.92
N SER A 48 -5.78 5.39 6.97
CA SER A 48 -6.15 4.14 7.64
C SER A 48 -6.99 3.25 6.73
N GLU A 49 -7.93 3.82 5.97
CA GLU A 49 -8.72 3.07 5.00
C GLU A 49 -7.85 2.47 3.89
N PHE A 50 -6.86 3.22 3.40
CA PHE A 50 -5.88 2.68 2.46
C PHE A 50 -5.14 1.44 3.02
N LEU A 51 -4.75 1.44 4.31
CA LEU A 51 -4.15 0.25 4.94
C LEU A 51 -5.12 -0.93 4.94
N SER A 52 -6.41 -0.71 5.22
CA SER A 52 -7.44 -1.74 5.15
C SER A 52 -7.52 -2.37 3.75
N LEU A 53 -7.49 -1.54 2.69
CA LEU A 53 -7.51 -2.02 1.31
C LEU A 53 -6.29 -2.86 0.95
N VAL A 54 -5.08 -2.44 1.37
CA VAL A 54 -3.85 -3.22 1.14
C VAL A 54 -3.93 -4.58 1.84
N ARG A 55 -4.45 -4.62 3.07
CA ARG A 55 -4.66 -5.88 3.82
C ARG A 55 -5.65 -6.80 3.11
N LEU A 56 -6.76 -6.27 2.64
CA LEU A 56 -7.78 -7.03 1.92
C LEU A 56 -7.20 -7.62 0.63
N ALA A 57 -6.48 -6.81 -0.15
CA ALA A 57 -5.82 -7.29 -1.36
C ALA A 57 -4.77 -8.38 -1.08
N SER A 58 -4.03 -8.28 0.03
CA SER A 58 -3.08 -9.31 0.47
C SER A 58 -3.79 -10.64 0.78
N ALA A 59 -4.88 -10.59 1.56
CA ALA A 59 -5.67 -11.76 1.91
C ALA A 59 -6.28 -12.44 0.68
N LEU A 60 -6.76 -11.68 -0.30
CA LEU A 60 -7.30 -12.20 -1.56
C LEU A 60 -6.21 -12.75 -2.50
N GLY A 61 -5.01 -12.14 -2.48
CA GLY A 61 -3.88 -12.58 -3.29
C GLY A 61 -3.22 -13.87 -2.80
N GLY A 62 -3.20 -14.10 -1.48
CA GLY A 62 -2.71 -15.35 -0.88
C GLY A 62 -3.68 -16.54 -1.00
N ASN A 63 -4.91 -16.28 -1.47
CA ASN A 63 -5.97 -17.29 -1.64
C ASN A 63 -6.12 -17.75 -3.10
N ARG A 64 -5.12 -17.46 -3.95
CA ARG A 64 -5.02 -17.94 -5.33
C ARG A 64 -4.00 -19.07 -5.45
#